data_AF-A0A554IFB5-F1
#
_entry.id   AF-A0A554IFB5-F1
#
_cell.length_a   1.000
_cell.length_b   1.000
_cell.length_c   1.000
_cell.angle_alpha   90.00
_cell.angle_beta   90.00
_cell.angle_gamma   90.00
#
_symmetry.space_group_name_H-M   'P 1'
#
loop_
_entity.id
_entity.type
_entity.pdbx_description
1 polymer ?
#
loop_
_entity_poly.entity_id
_entity_poly.type
_entity_poly.pdbx_seq_one_letter_code
_entity_poly.pdbx_strand_id
1 'polypeptide(L)'
;MNKKIIPLIVLSLIFVSNAIAEETTTAPVTTTSIESSQAIKEAREEAKTAAEKKREELKDLQEKNREAAKDAAEKKREDMKNIQEKAREEAKDARKNFIPTITNATSSQLLREEMEKIRENRKKALEEARETQKKAVEQAKEAFEKAREQAKEDFSQVKNLREQLNIASSTSIRREVNEKIKEQKIGLSKNYFGLRANNLTSRIESLNKSVSNIERVLINFENKGLDTSSAKVALSLAQAKIDIATQKVTATKTLVESLSGTVTKENVKSITEQIKKSADEASDAIEEARKELSGKVIPEVKKVATQTPTTVTATTTATSTTQ
;
A
#
# COMPACT_ATOMS: atom_id res chain seq x y z
N MET A 1 -27.90 -2.99 -22.93
CA MET A 1 -26.84 -2.23 -22.24
C MET A 1 -27.20 -2.09 -20.77
N ASN A 2 -26.47 -2.76 -19.86
CA ASN A 2 -26.64 -2.57 -18.42
C ASN A 2 -25.94 -1.28 -17.99
N LYS A 3 -26.70 -0.17 -17.95
CA LYS A 3 -26.27 1.16 -17.45
C LYS A 3 -25.91 1.18 -15.95
N LYS A 4 -25.88 0.02 -15.28
CA LYS A 4 -25.70 -0.12 -13.83
C LYS A 4 -24.25 -0.44 -13.40
N ILE A 5 -23.36 -0.81 -14.31
CA ILE A 5 -21.99 -1.25 -13.96
C ILE A 5 -21.07 -0.06 -13.65
N ILE A 6 -21.15 1.01 -14.44
CA ILE A 6 -20.35 2.24 -14.24
C ILE A 6 -20.70 2.97 -12.92
N PRO A 7 -21.97 3.19 -12.55
CA PRO A 7 -22.28 3.83 -11.27
C PRO A 7 -21.91 2.97 -10.06
N LEU A 8 -21.80 1.65 -10.20
CA LEU A 8 -21.39 0.77 -9.09
C LEU A 8 -19.90 0.94 -8.74
N ILE A 9 -19.04 1.10 -9.74
CA ILE A 9 -17.59 1.33 -9.58
C ILE A 9 -17.33 2.74 -9.01
N VAL A 10 -18.14 3.73 -9.39
CA VAL A 10 -18.05 5.08 -8.83
C VAL A 10 -18.54 5.10 -7.37
N LEU A 11 -19.57 4.32 -7.03
CA LEU A 11 -20.09 4.24 -5.66
C LEU A 11 -19.11 3.51 -4.73
N SER A 12 -18.37 2.49 -5.19
CA SER A 12 -17.34 1.82 -4.39
C SER A 12 -16.11 2.70 -4.13
N LEU A 13 -15.69 3.50 -5.11
CA LEU A 13 -14.59 4.49 -4.95
C LEU A 13 -14.96 5.65 -4.01
N ILE A 14 -16.22 6.08 -4.01
CA ILE A 14 -16.71 7.11 -3.08
C ILE A 14 -16.80 6.56 -1.65
N PHE A 15 -17.21 5.30 -1.45
CA PHE A 15 -17.22 4.68 -0.12
C PHE A 15 -15.80 4.46 0.45
N VAL A 16 -14.80 4.18 -0.38
CA VAL A 16 -13.39 4.12 0.05
C VAL A 16 -12.84 5.50 0.40
N SER A 17 -13.36 6.57 -0.21
CA SER A 17 -12.92 7.96 0.05
C SER A 17 -13.62 8.59 1.26
N ASN A 18 -14.88 8.24 1.54
CA ASN A 18 -15.64 8.76 2.68
C ASN A 18 -15.35 8.05 4.02
N ALA A 19 -14.73 6.87 4.02
CA ALA A 19 -14.26 6.24 5.26
C ALA A 19 -12.97 6.88 5.84
N ILE A 20 -12.49 7.99 5.25
CA ILE A 20 -11.25 8.68 5.64
C ILE A 20 -11.54 10.06 6.27
N ALA A 21 -12.80 10.49 6.32
CA ALA A 21 -13.21 11.70 7.02
C ALA A 21 -14.18 11.34 8.15
N GLU A 22 -13.80 11.70 9.39
CA GLU A 22 -14.54 11.49 10.65
C GLU A 22 -14.43 10.09 11.28
N GLU A 23 -13.43 9.89 12.15
CA GLU A 23 -13.63 10.00 13.60
C GLU A 23 -12.34 9.65 14.36
N THR A 24 -11.95 10.58 15.23
CA THR A 24 -11.04 10.35 16.35
C THR A 24 -11.71 9.45 17.38
N THR A 25 -11.50 8.14 17.36
CA THR A 25 -11.57 7.32 18.58
C THR A 25 -10.71 6.04 18.46
N THR A 26 -10.14 5.67 19.60
CA THR A 26 -9.19 4.58 19.84
C THR A 26 -9.80 3.17 19.67
N ALA A 27 -9.36 2.40 18.67
CA ALA A 27 -9.47 0.93 18.58
C ALA A 27 -8.54 0.36 17.46
N PRO A 28 -8.20 -0.95 17.45
CA PRO A 28 -6.96 -1.45 16.87
C PRO A 28 -6.97 -1.56 15.33
N VAL A 29 -5.93 -1.01 14.73
CA VAL A 29 -5.67 -0.97 13.29
C VAL A 29 -4.90 -2.23 12.89
N THR A 30 -5.60 -3.33 12.57
CA THR A 30 -4.93 -4.49 11.94
C THR A 30 -5.76 -5.24 10.90
N THR A 31 -7.06 -5.00 10.79
CA THR A 31 -7.94 -5.71 9.83
C THR A 31 -8.28 -4.91 8.57
N THR A 32 -8.34 -3.58 8.65
CA THR A 32 -8.72 -2.70 7.52
C THR A 32 -7.67 -2.60 6.40
N SER A 33 -6.39 -2.83 6.69
CA SER A 33 -5.31 -2.67 5.71
C SER A 33 -5.30 -3.77 4.64
N ILE A 34 -5.62 -5.01 5.03
CA ILE A 34 -5.57 -6.17 4.12
C ILE A 34 -6.78 -6.17 3.18
N GLU A 35 -7.96 -5.83 3.70
CA GLU A 35 -9.19 -5.68 2.91
C GLU A 35 -9.03 -4.58 1.85
N SER A 36 -8.32 -3.49 2.15
CA SER A 36 -8.04 -2.43 1.17
C SER A 36 -7.19 -2.92 -0.01
N SER A 37 -6.20 -3.78 0.25
CA SER A 37 -5.28 -4.29 -0.79
C SER A 37 -5.96 -5.29 -1.72
N GLN A 38 -6.85 -6.12 -1.17
CA GLN A 38 -7.63 -7.09 -1.94
C GLN A 38 -8.71 -6.40 -2.77
N ALA A 39 -9.44 -5.43 -2.20
CA ALA A 39 -10.41 -4.62 -2.93
C ALA A 39 -9.76 -3.82 -4.09
N ILE A 40 -8.53 -3.33 -3.90
CA ILE A 40 -7.76 -2.66 -4.97
C ILE A 40 -7.39 -3.62 -6.11
N LYS A 41 -7.05 -4.88 -5.80
CA LYS A 41 -6.76 -5.89 -6.83
C LYS A 41 -8.00 -6.26 -7.64
N GLU A 42 -9.13 -6.46 -6.96
CA GLU A 42 -10.41 -6.79 -7.59
C GLU A 42 -10.88 -5.66 -8.50
N ALA A 43 -10.85 -4.40 -8.03
CA ALA A 43 -11.18 -3.23 -8.83
C ALA A 43 -10.27 -3.06 -10.08
N ARG A 44 -9.00 -3.51 -10.00
CA ARG A 44 -8.06 -3.45 -11.13
C ARG A 44 -8.39 -4.48 -12.20
N GLU A 45 -8.75 -5.69 -11.81
CA GLU A 45 -9.19 -6.72 -12.75
C GLU A 45 -10.53 -6.35 -13.38
N GLU A 46 -11.50 -5.85 -12.61
CA GLU A 46 -12.78 -5.36 -13.16
C GLU A 46 -12.60 -4.24 -14.18
N ALA A 47 -11.75 -3.25 -13.90
CA ALA A 47 -11.45 -2.16 -14.83
C ALA A 47 -10.76 -2.68 -16.12
N LYS A 48 -9.94 -3.72 -16.01
CA LYS A 48 -9.29 -4.36 -17.16
C LYS A 48 -10.30 -5.12 -18.02
N THR A 49 -11.15 -5.93 -17.42
CA THR A 49 -12.20 -6.68 -18.12
C THR A 49 -13.22 -5.74 -18.79
N ALA A 50 -13.60 -4.64 -18.14
CA ALA A 50 -14.47 -3.63 -18.73
C ALA A 50 -13.85 -2.97 -19.97
N ALA A 51 -12.55 -2.66 -19.93
CA ALA A 51 -11.83 -2.10 -21.07
C ALA A 51 -11.72 -3.07 -22.25
N GLU A 52 -11.46 -4.36 -21.97
CA GLU A 52 -11.39 -5.42 -22.99
C GLU A 52 -12.74 -5.62 -23.69
N LYS A 53 -13.82 -5.73 -22.91
CA LYS A 53 -15.18 -5.87 -23.44
C LYS A 53 -15.59 -4.70 -24.35
N LYS A 54 -15.27 -3.47 -23.96
CA LYS A 54 -15.56 -2.27 -24.76
C LYS A 54 -14.78 -2.23 -26.07
N ARG A 55 -13.57 -2.79 -26.08
CA ARG A 55 -12.74 -2.90 -27.29
C ARG A 55 -13.30 -3.93 -28.26
N GLU A 56 -13.86 -5.04 -27.76
CA GLU A 56 -14.57 -6.03 -28.58
C GLU A 56 -15.86 -5.46 -29.16
N GLU A 57 -16.70 -4.79 -28.36
CA GLU A 57 -17.92 -4.11 -28.85
C GLU A 57 -17.62 -3.16 -30.03
N LEU A 58 -16.48 -2.46 -29.99
CA LEU A 58 -16.03 -1.54 -31.04
C LEU A 58 -15.60 -2.28 -32.32
N LYS A 59 -14.94 -3.44 -32.19
CA LYS A 59 -14.56 -4.28 -33.33
C LYS A 59 -15.77 -4.88 -34.01
N ASP A 60 -16.71 -5.43 -33.23
CA ASP A 60 -17.95 -6.01 -33.76
C ASP A 60 -18.79 -4.97 -34.50
N LEU A 61 -18.85 -3.74 -33.99
CA LEU A 61 -19.56 -2.65 -34.65
C LEU A 61 -18.89 -2.25 -35.98
N GLN A 62 -17.56 -2.26 -36.01
CA GLN A 62 -16.79 -1.99 -37.23
C GLN A 62 -16.99 -3.09 -38.28
N GLU A 63 -17.06 -4.36 -37.85
CA GLU A 63 -17.32 -5.50 -38.72
C GLU A 63 -18.74 -5.48 -39.28
N LYS A 64 -19.76 -5.29 -38.43
CA LYS A 64 -21.16 -5.12 -38.87
C LYS A 64 -21.34 -3.97 -39.86
N ASN A 65 -20.64 -2.86 -39.67
CA ASN A 65 -20.70 -1.74 -40.60
C ASN A 65 -20.03 -2.07 -41.94
N ARG A 66 -18.95 -2.86 -41.93
CA ARG A 66 -18.29 -3.35 -43.14
C ARG A 66 -19.17 -4.34 -43.90
N GLU A 67 -19.91 -5.20 -43.21
CA GLU A 67 -20.89 -6.10 -43.80
C GLU A 67 -22.08 -5.34 -44.38
N ALA A 68 -22.70 -4.43 -43.62
CA ALA A 68 -23.79 -3.59 -44.12
C ALA A 68 -23.39 -2.77 -45.37
N ALA A 69 -22.14 -2.29 -45.43
CA ALA A 69 -21.60 -1.61 -46.61
C ALA A 69 -21.43 -2.55 -47.82
N LYS A 70 -21.04 -3.82 -47.60
CA LYS A 70 -20.97 -4.84 -48.64
C LYS A 70 -22.36 -5.20 -49.16
N ASP A 71 -23.31 -5.47 -48.26
CA ASP A 71 -24.69 -5.82 -48.61
C ASP A 71 -25.36 -4.68 -49.39
N ALA A 72 -25.16 -3.44 -48.97
CA ALA A 72 -25.67 -2.27 -49.70
C ALA A 72 -25.02 -2.13 -51.09
N ALA A 73 -23.74 -2.50 -51.24
CA ALA A 73 -23.05 -2.48 -52.53
C ALA A 73 -23.49 -3.63 -53.44
N GLU A 74 -23.79 -4.80 -52.88
CA GLU A 74 -24.30 -5.96 -53.59
C GLU A 74 -25.74 -5.73 -54.07
N LYS A 75 -26.63 -5.27 -53.18
CA LYS A 75 -27.99 -4.86 -53.52
C LYS A 75 -28.02 -3.80 -54.62
N LYS A 76 -27.08 -2.83 -54.59
CA LYS A 76 -26.91 -1.85 -55.67
C LYS A 76 -26.60 -2.51 -57.01
N ARG A 77 -25.71 -3.50 -57.04
CA ARG A 77 -25.35 -4.20 -58.28
C ARG A 77 -26.55 -4.98 -58.82
N GLU A 78 -27.32 -5.61 -57.93
CA GLU A 78 -28.52 -6.36 -58.29
C GLU A 78 -29.64 -5.46 -58.82
N ASP A 79 -29.98 -4.37 -58.11
CA ASP A 79 -31.00 -3.41 -58.56
C ASP A 79 -30.64 -2.77 -59.91
N MET A 80 -29.36 -2.40 -60.09
CA MET A 80 -28.86 -1.87 -61.37
C MET A 80 -28.97 -2.90 -62.50
N LYS A 81 -28.67 -4.16 -62.21
CA LYS A 81 -28.77 -5.26 -63.18
C LYS A 81 -30.23 -5.50 -63.56
N ASN A 82 -31.14 -5.55 -62.58
CA ASN A 82 -32.57 -5.73 -62.78
C ASN A 82 -33.20 -4.58 -63.59
N ILE A 83 -32.84 -3.32 -63.29
CA ILE A 83 -33.28 -2.16 -64.07
C ILE A 83 -32.74 -2.23 -65.50
N GLN A 84 -31.50 -2.66 -65.69
CA GLN A 84 -30.90 -2.80 -67.02
C GLN A 84 -31.52 -3.96 -67.82
N GLU A 85 -31.87 -5.06 -67.16
CA GLU A 85 -32.49 -6.23 -67.77
C GLU A 85 -33.93 -5.93 -68.19
N LYS A 86 -34.75 -5.33 -67.31
CA LYS A 86 -36.11 -4.85 -67.66
C LYS A 86 -36.09 -3.91 -68.85
N ALA A 87 -35.21 -2.91 -68.85
CA ALA A 87 -35.10 -1.97 -69.98
C ALA A 87 -34.63 -2.63 -71.28
N ARG A 88 -33.88 -3.75 -71.21
CA ARG A 88 -33.46 -4.52 -72.39
C ARG A 88 -34.61 -5.36 -72.94
N GLU A 89 -35.40 -5.99 -72.08
CA GLU A 89 -36.58 -6.76 -72.51
C GLU A 89 -37.65 -5.84 -73.09
N GLU A 90 -37.96 -4.71 -72.43
CA GLU A 90 -38.87 -3.69 -72.98
C GLU A 90 -38.41 -3.18 -74.36
N ALA A 91 -37.10 -2.95 -74.53
CA ALA A 91 -36.53 -2.54 -75.81
C ALA A 91 -36.55 -3.64 -76.88
N LYS A 92 -36.40 -4.91 -76.49
CA LYS A 92 -36.53 -6.06 -77.39
C LYS A 92 -37.97 -6.23 -77.83
N ASP A 93 -38.94 -6.12 -76.91
CA ASP A 93 -40.36 -6.24 -77.21
C ASP A 93 -40.82 -5.09 -78.11
N ALA A 94 -40.44 -3.84 -77.81
CA ALA A 94 -40.68 -2.70 -78.68
C ALA A 94 -40.08 -2.96 -80.09
N ARG A 95 -38.84 -3.44 -80.19
CA ARG A 95 -38.25 -3.80 -81.49
C ARG A 95 -39.00 -4.93 -82.19
N LYS A 96 -39.37 -6.00 -81.49
CA LYS A 96 -40.06 -7.16 -82.07
C LYS A 96 -41.46 -6.79 -82.57
N ASN A 97 -42.15 -5.89 -81.89
CA ASN A 97 -43.49 -5.43 -82.25
C ASN A 97 -43.49 -4.46 -83.44
N PHE A 98 -42.39 -3.71 -83.65
CA PHE A 98 -42.31 -2.70 -84.69
C PHE A 98 -41.47 -3.10 -85.91
N ILE A 99 -40.45 -3.96 -85.77
CA ILE A 99 -39.59 -4.42 -86.89
C ILE A 99 -40.37 -5.08 -88.05
N PRO A 100 -41.38 -5.95 -87.81
CA PRO A 100 -42.18 -6.55 -88.89
C PRO A 100 -43.05 -5.55 -89.66
N THR A 101 -43.27 -4.35 -89.10
CA THR A 101 -44.17 -3.30 -89.59
C THR A 101 -43.44 -2.04 -90.07
N ILE A 102 -42.09 -2.08 -90.17
CA ILE A 102 -41.27 -0.98 -90.72
C ILE A 102 -41.33 -0.99 -92.24
N THR A 103 -42.46 -0.58 -92.80
CA THR A 103 -42.62 -0.34 -94.24
C THR A 103 -42.87 1.14 -94.55
N ASN A 104 -43.05 2.00 -93.54
CA ASN A 104 -43.22 3.45 -93.69
C ASN A 104 -42.56 4.27 -92.55
N ALA A 105 -42.45 5.58 -92.76
CA ALA A 105 -41.83 6.53 -91.81
C ALA A 105 -42.55 6.61 -90.46
N THR A 106 -43.86 6.36 -90.42
CA THR A 106 -44.71 6.47 -89.23
C THR A 106 -44.40 5.36 -88.20
N SER A 107 -44.23 4.11 -88.63
CA SER A 107 -43.81 3.00 -87.74
C SER A 107 -42.43 3.23 -87.11
N SER A 108 -41.53 3.92 -87.84
CA SER A 108 -40.19 4.26 -87.35
C SER A 108 -40.21 5.37 -86.30
N GLN A 109 -41.16 6.31 -86.36
CA GLN A 109 -41.32 7.37 -85.36
C GLN A 109 -41.87 6.82 -84.04
N LEU A 110 -42.89 5.96 -84.11
CA LEU A 110 -43.47 5.32 -82.92
C LEU A 110 -42.44 4.46 -82.17
N LEU A 111 -41.62 3.69 -82.89
CA LEU A 111 -40.51 2.94 -82.29
C LEU A 111 -39.46 3.85 -81.62
N ARG A 112 -39.20 5.05 -82.18
CA ARG A 112 -38.28 6.01 -81.56
C ARG A 112 -38.86 6.59 -80.27
N GLU A 113 -40.14 6.98 -80.28
CA GLU A 113 -40.85 7.51 -79.12
C GLU A 113 -40.93 6.48 -77.98
N GLU A 114 -41.20 5.22 -78.30
CA GLU A 114 -41.26 4.15 -77.28
C GLU A 114 -39.88 3.85 -76.70
N MET A 115 -38.84 3.80 -77.54
CA MET A 115 -37.44 3.68 -77.07
C MET A 115 -37.00 4.88 -76.22
N GLU A 116 -37.52 6.08 -76.48
CA GLU A 116 -37.25 7.28 -75.70
C GLU A 116 -37.94 7.23 -74.33
N LYS A 117 -39.21 6.78 -74.28
CA LYS A 117 -39.93 6.51 -73.02
C LYS A 117 -39.21 5.46 -72.15
N ILE A 118 -38.72 4.36 -72.74
CA ILE A 118 -37.95 3.34 -72.03
C ILE A 118 -36.65 3.95 -71.46
N ARG A 119 -35.96 4.83 -72.21
CA ARG A 119 -34.77 5.52 -71.72
C ARG A 119 -35.08 6.47 -70.56
N GLU A 120 -36.16 7.25 -70.65
CA GLU A 120 -36.57 8.15 -69.58
C GLU A 120 -36.98 7.41 -68.31
N ASN A 121 -37.78 6.34 -68.44
CA ASN A 121 -38.19 5.50 -67.31
C ASN A 121 -36.98 4.86 -66.63
N ARG A 122 -36.03 4.33 -67.43
CA ARG A 122 -34.76 3.82 -66.90
C ARG A 122 -33.98 4.91 -66.17
N LYS A 123 -33.93 6.13 -66.71
CA LYS A 123 -33.22 7.25 -66.07
C LYS A 123 -33.83 7.62 -64.72
N LYS A 124 -35.16 7.73 -64.63
CA LYS A 124 -35.90 8.02 -63.38
C LYS A 124 -35.71 6.92 -62.34
N ALA A 125 -35.86 5.65 -62.72
CA ALA A 125 -35.64 4.52 -61.81
C ALA A 125 -34.20 4.47 -61.25
N LEU A 126 -33.21 4.81 -62.08
CA LEU A 126 -31.81 4.91 -61.64
C LEU A 126 -31.57 6.09 -60.68
N GLU A 127 -32.31 7.18 -60.85
CA GLU A 127 -32.19 8.38 -60.02
C GLU A 127 -32.82 8.16 -58.64
N GLU A 128 -34.02 7.56 -58.58
CA GLU A 128 -34.68 7.15 -57.32
C GLU A 128 -33.87 6.11 -56.53
N ALA A 129 -33.28 5.13 -57.23
CA ALA A 129 -32.39 4.13 -56.61
C ALA A 129 -31.11 4.77 -56.03
N ARG A 130 -30.58 5.82 -56.67
CA ARG A 130 -29.43 6.57 -56.14
C ARG A 130 -29.80 7.40 -54.92
N GLU A 131 -30.98 8.02 -54.92
CA GLU A 131 -31.41 8.90 -53.82
C GLU A 131 -31.72 8.11 -52.53
N THR A 132 -32.44 7.00 -52.66
CA THR A 132 -32.72 6.08 -51.53
C THR A 132 -31.43 5.52 -50.92
N GLN A 133 -30.47 5.17 -51.77
CA GLN A 133 -29.14 4.73 -51.33
C GLN A 133 -28.38 5.84 -50.60
N LYS A 134 -28.39 7.07 -51.12
CA LYS A 134 -27.69 8.20 -50.48
C LYS A 134 -28.21 8.41 -49.05
N LYS A 135 -29.53 8.39 -48.86
CA LYS A 135 -30.18 8.52 -47.54
C LYS A 135 -29.78 7.38 -46.58
N ALA A 136 -29.75 6.13 -47.07
CA ALA A 136 -29.37 4.98 -46.24
C ALA A 136 -27.90 5.04 -45.79
N VAL A 137 -26.99 5.45 -46.69
CA VAL A 137 -25.56 5.62 -46.37
C VAL A 137 -25.33 6.74 -45.36
N GLU A 138 -26.07 7.85 -45.50
CA GLU A 138 -25.96 9.01 -44.62
C GLU A 138 -26.44 8.68 -43.19
N GLN A 139 -27.58 7.99 -43.06
CA GLN A 139 -28.08 7.49 -41.77
C GLN A 139 -27.11 6.50 -41.10
N ALA A 140 -26.52 5.58 -41.87
CA ALA A 140 -25.52 4.65 -41.35
C ALA A 140 -24.25 5.37 -40.87
N LYS A 141 -23.83 6.42 -41.60
CA LYS A 141 -22.67 7.23 -41.24
C LYS A 141 -22.91 8.01 -39.94
N GLU A 142 -24.06 8.66 -39.79
CA GLU A 142 -24.42 9.37 -38.56
C GLU A 142 -24.52 8.44 -37.34
N ALA A 143 -25.13 7.27 -37.49
CA ALA A 143 -25.23 6.28 -36.42
C ALA A 143 -23.84 5.77 -35.99
N PHE A 144 -22.95 5.56 -36.96
CA PHE A 144 -21.57 5.16 -36.69
C PHE A 144 -20.77 6.26 -35.98
N GLU A 145 -20.92 7.51 -36.40
CA GLU A 145 -20.20 8.65 -35.82
C GLU A 145 -20.62 8.86 -34.36
N LYS A 146 -21.93 8.81 -34.06
CA LYS A 146 -22.46 8.85 -32.68
C LYS A 146 -21.95 7.69 -31.82
N ALA A 147 -21.97 6.46 -32.34
CA ALA A 147 -21.47 5.30 -31.62
C ALA A 147 -19.96 5.40 -31.35
N ARG A 148 -19.20 5.94 -32.30
CA ARG A 148 -17.75 6.14 -32.19
C ARG A 148 -17.41 7.23 -31.17
N GLU A 149 -18.14 8.34 -31.15
CA GLU A 149 -17.96 9.41 -30.16
C GLU A 149 -18.26 8.91 -28.75
N GLN A 150 -19.39 8.22 -28.56
CA GLN A 150 -19.72 7.61 -27.26
C GLN A 150 -18.64 6.63 -26.79
N ALA A 151 -18.13 5.79 -27.69
CA ALA A 151 -17.09 4.83 -27.35
C ALA A 151 -15.75 5.50 -26.99
N LYS A 152 -15.41 6.63 -27.63
CA LYS A 152 -14.22 7.43 -27.27
C LYS A 152 -14.37 8.05 -25.87
N GLU A 153 -15.55 8.57 -25.55
CA GLU A 153 -15.83 9.16 -24.24
C GLU A 153 -15.76 8.10 -23.14
N ASP A 154 -16.44 6.97 -23.32
CA ASP A 154 -16.41 5.83 -22.40
C ASP A 154 -14.97 5.33 -22.17
N PHE A 155 -14.15 5.24 -23.24
CA PHE A 155 -12.75 4.83 -23.13
C PHE A 155 -11.90 5.83 -22.35
N SER A 156 -12.14 7.14 -22.53
CA SER A 156 -11.47 8.20 -21.77
C SER A 156 -11.79 8.10 -20.27
N GLN A 157 -13.05 7.85 -19.92
CA GLN A 157 -13.47 7.66 -18.53
C GLN A 157 -12.80 6.44 -17.88
N VAL A 158 -12.74 5.30 -18.59
CA VAL A 158 -12.04 4.09 -18.12
C VAL A 158 -10.54 4.34 -17.92
N LYS A 159 -9.91 5.10 -18.82
CA LYS A 159 -8.49 5.46 -18.70
C LYS A 159 -8.23 6.31 -17.45
N ASN A 160 -9.06 7.32 -17.19
CA ASN A 160 -8.95 8.17 -16.01
C ASN A 160 -9.16 7.38 -14.71
N LEU A 161 -10.14 6.48 -14.66
CA LEU A 161 -10.37 5.60 -13.51
C LEU A 161 -9.17 4.69 -13.25
N ARG A 162 -8.56 4.13 -14.30
CA ARG A 162 -7.35 3.31 -14.20
C ARG A 162 -6.16 4.09 -13.65
N GLU A 163 -6.00 5.34 -14.06
CA GLU A 163 -4.93 6.22 -13.60
C GLU A 163 -5.12 6.62 -12.13
N GLN A 164 -6.34 6.99 -11.73
CA GLN A 164 -6.70 7.25 -10.33
C GLN A 164 -6.46 6.02 -9.44
N LEU A 165 -6.86 4.83 -9.88
CA LEU A 165 -6.63 3.58 -9.14
C LEU A 165 -5.14 3.26 -9.00
N ASN A 166 -4.34 3.53 -10.04
CA ASN A 166 -2.89 3.31 -10.01
C ASN A 166 -2.19 4.27 -9.04
N ILE A 167 -2.62 5.54 -9.03
CA ILE A 167 -2.14 6.53 -8.06
C ILE A 167 -2.53 6.11 -6.64
N ALA A 168 -3.81 5.80 -6.39
CA ALA A 168 -4.31 5.40 -5.08
C ALA A 168 -3.59 4.15 -4.54
N SER A 169 -3.45 3.10 -5.36
CA SER A 169 -2.73 1.88 -4.99
C SER A 169 -1.24 2.12 -4.71
N SER A 170 -0.57 2.93 -5.52
CA SER A 170 0.83 3.28 -5.27
C SER A 170 1.00 4.03 -3.94
N THR A 171 0.03 4.88 -3.56
CA THR A 171 0.08 5.60 -2.28
C THR A 171 -0.24 4.72 -1.08
N SER A 172 -1.24 3.83 -1.16
CA SER A 172 -1.57 2.91 -0.06
C SER A 172 -0.46 1.90 0.18
N ILE A 173 0.11 1.31 -0.87
CA ILE A 173 1.25 0.39 -0.77
C ILE A 173 2.48 1.11 -0.19
N ARG A 174 2.77 2.34 -0.63
CA ARG A 174 3.86 3.15 -0.05
C ARG A 174 3.63 3.43 1.44
N ARG A 175 2.41 3.74 1.86
CA ARG A 175 2.07 3.91 3.29
C ARG A 175 2.29 2.61 4.06
N GLU A 176 1.78 1.48 3.58
CA GLU A 176 1.91 0.19 4.24
C GLU A 176 3.38 -0.25 4.38
N VAL A 177 4.17 -0.10 3.31
CA VAL A 177 5.62 -0.40 3.34
C VAL A 177 6.34 0.53 4.31
N ASN A 178 5.99 1.82 4.34
CA ASN A 178 6.60 2.77 5.28
C ASN A 178 6.25 2.47 6.74
N GLU A 179 5.00 2.09 7.04
CA GLU A 179 4.60 1.67 8.40
C GLU A 179 5.32 0.38 8.81
N LYS A 180 5.39 -0.63 7.92
CA LYS A 180 6.17 -1.86 8.19
C LYS A 180 7.65 -1.57 8.45
N ILE A 181 8.27 -0.68 7.67
CA ILE A 181 9.67 -0.25 7.89
C ILE A 181 9.81 0.47 9.24
N LYS A 182 8.83 1.30 9.61
CA LYS A 182 8.82 2.03 10.89
C LYS A 182 8.71 1.08 12.07
N GLU A 183 7.78 0.14 12.03
CA GLU A 183 7.61 -0.92 13.04
C GLU A 183 8.88 -1.75 13.18
N GLN A 184 9.48 -2.19 12.07
CA GLN A 184 10.74 -2.94 12.09
C GLN A 184 11.88 -2.14 12.74
N LYS A 185 12.03 -0.86 12.41
CA LYS A 185 13.07 0.00 13.01
C LYS A 185 12.87 0.16 14.52
N ILE A 186 11.64 0.39 14.97
CA ILE A 186 11.30 0.47 16.40
C ILE A 186 11.64 -0.86 17.11
N GLY A 187 11.27 -1.99 16.51
CA GLY A 187 11.57 -3.32 17.03
C GLY A 187 13.08 -3.58 17.16
N LEU A 188 13.86 -3.23 16.13
CA LEU A 188 15.32 -3.37 16.15
C LEU A 188 15.96 -2.51 17.25
N SER A 189 15.56 -1.24 17.38
CA SER A 189 16.04 -0.35 18.43
C SER A 189 15.69 -0.90 19.82
N LYS A 190 14.44 -1.34 20.04
CA LYS A 190 14.01 -1.91 21.31
C LYS A 190 14.83 -3.14 21.69
N ASN A 191 15.06 -4.06 20.74
CA ASN A 191 15.88 -5.24 20.97
C ASN A 191 17.33 -4.89 21.32
N TYR A 192 17.95 -3.99 20.55
CA TYR A 192 19.32 -3.54 20.79
C TYR A 192 19.49 -2.92 22.18
N PHE A 193 18.64 -1.96 22.53
CA PHE A 193 18.74 -1.29 23.83
C PHE A 193 18.26 -2.17 24.98
N GLY A 194 17.32 -3.08 24.75
CA GLY A 194 16.92 -4.09 25.74
C GLY A 194 18.07 -5.01 26.11
N LEU A 195 18.82 -5.52 25.13
CA LEU A 195 20.03 -6.31 25.38
C LEU A 195 21.09 -5.51 26.16
N ARG A 196 21.28 -4.23 25.80
CA ARG A 196 22.21 -3.34 26.51
C ARG A 196 21.79 -3.10 27.96
N ALA A 197 20.53 -2.80 28.21
CA ALA A 197 20.00 -2.62 29.57
C ALA A 197 20.16 -3.90 30.41
N ASN A 198 19.87 -5.07 29.84
CA ASN A 198 20.05 -6.36 30.51
C ASN A 198 21.52 -6.63 30.87
N ASN A 199 22.46 -6.30 29.99
CA ASN A 199 23.89 -6.41 30.30
C ASN A 199 24.29 -5.53 31.50
N LEU A 200 23.80 -4.28 31.54
CA LEU A 200 24.04 -3.37 32.67
C LEU A 200 23.46 -3.93 33.98
N THR A 201 22.26 -4.52 33.94
CA THR A 201 21.66 -5.22 35.09
C THR A 201 22.57 -6.35 35.59
N SER A 202 23.07 -7.22 34.71
CA SER A 202 23.98 -8.32 35.11
C SER A 202 25.30 -7.82 35.71
N ARG A 203 25.80 -6.67 35.25
CA ARG A 203 26.98 -6.02 35.84
C ARG A 203 26.68 -5.56 37.28
N ILE A 204 25.52 -4.97 37.54
CA ILE A 204 25.08 -4.58 38.89
C ILE A 204 24.92 -5.79 39.79
N GLU A 205 24.28 -6.86 39.32
CA GLU A 205 24.14 -8.12 40.08
C GLU A 205 25.50 -8.69 40.50
N SER A 206 26.51 -8.60 39.63
CA SER A 206 27.88 -9.03 39.93
C SER A 206 28.56 -8.16 41.00
N LEU A 207 28.30 -6.84 41.00
CA LEU A 207 28.78 -5.94 42.04
C LEU A 207 28.10 -6.22 43.38
N ASN A 208 26.78 -6.41 43.40
CA ASN A 208 26.03 -6.78 44.60
C ASN A 208 26.53 -8.11 45.19
N LYS A 209 26.78 -9.11 44.34
CA LYS A 209 27.38 -10.38 44.77
C LYS A 209 28.76 -10.19 45.40
N SER A 210 29.55 -9.25 44.88
CA SER A 210 30.87 -8.91 45.44
C SER A 210 30.73 -8.25 46.80
N VAL A 211 29.79 -7.31 46.97
CA VAL A 211 29.46 -6.70 48.27
C VAL A 211 29.08 -7.78 49.29
N SER A 212 28.11 -8.64 48.98
CA SER A 212 27.67 -9.69 49.91
C SER A 212 28.78 -10.66 50.31
N ASN A 213 29.72 -10.95 49.40
CA ASN A 213 30.89 -11.75 49.73
C ASN A 213 31.85 -11.01 50.67
N ILE A 214 32.06 -9.71 50.47
CA ILE A 214 32.89 -8.87 51.34
C ILE A 214 32.27 -8.74 52.73
N GLU A 215 30.95 -8.53 52.82
CA GLU A 215 30.23 -8.50 54.11
C GLU A 215 30.47 -9.78 54.91
N ARG A 216 30.37 -10.95 54.25
CA ARG A 216 30.65 -12.24 54.88
C ARG A 216 32.09 -12.34 55.39
N VAL A 217 33.06 -11.82 54.64
CA VAL A 217 34.48 -11.79 55.06
C VAL A 217 34.66 -10.87 56.27
N LEU A 218 34.03 -9.70 56.29
CA LEU A 218 34.11 -8.77 57.41
C LEU A 218 33.51 -9.39 58.68
N ILE A 219 32.34 -10.04 58.60
CA ILE A 219 31.76 -10.77 59.73
C ILE A 219 32.75 -11.82 60.29
N ASN A 220 33.44 -12.55 59.42
CA ASN A 220 34.44 -13.52 59.84
C ASN A 220 35.65 -12.87 60.53
N PHE A 221 36.03 -11.65 60.15
CA PHE A 221 37.09 -10.88 60.82
C PHE A 221 36.65 -10.35 62.18
N GLU A 222 35.41 -9.88 62.31
CA GLU A 222 34.85 -9.45 63.59
C GLU A 222 34.78 -10.61 64.60
N ASN A 223 34.35 -11.79 64.14
CA ASN A 223 34.32 -13.00 64.97
C ASN A 223 35.73 -13.42 65.46
N LYS A 224 36.80 -12.94 64.80
CA LYS A 224 38.19 -13.14 65.22
C LYS A 224 38.75 -12.00 66.08
N GLY A 225 37.92 -11.01 66.45
CA GLY A 225 38.34 -9.86 67.24
C GLY A 225 39.17 -8.82 66.46
N LEU A 226 39.06 -8.79 65.13
CA LEU A 226 39.70 -7.78 64.28
C LEU A 226 38.79 -6.56 64.11
N ASP A 227 39.37 -5.36 64.05
CA ASP A 227 38.61 -4.13 63.83
C ASP A 227 38.28 -3.96 62.34
N THR A 228 36.99 -4.02 62.01
CA THR A 228 36.48 -3.88 60.64
C THR A 228 35.88 -2.52 60.34
N SER A 229 35.93 -1.56 61.27
CA SER A 229 35.18 -0.31 61.20
C SER A 229 35.46 0.48 59.91
N SER A 230 36.74 0.65 59.54
CA SER A 230 37.12 1.38 58.32
C SER A 230 36.66 0.66 57.05
N ALA A 231 36.79 -0.66 56.99
CA ALA A 231 36.35 -1.46 55.84
C ALA A 231 34.82 -1.44 55.68
N LYS A 232 34.06 -1.44 56.78
CA LYS A 232 32.60 -1.27 56.75
C LYS A 232 32.18 0.10 56.23
N VAL A 233 32.85 1.17 56.64
CA VAL A 233 32.59 2.52 56.11
C VAL A 233 32.85 2.58 54.60
N ALA A 234 33.97 2.04 54.14
CA ALA A 234 34.28 1.96 52.71
C ALA A 234 33.23 1.14 51.94
N LEU A 235 32.76 0.03 52.51
CA LEU A 235 31.75 -0.83 51.90
C LEU A 235 30.39 -0.12 51.78
N SER A 236 29.98 0.65 52.79
CA SER A 236 28.75 1.46 52.73
C SER A 236 28.82 2.53 51.64
N LEU A 237 29.98 3.17 51.45
CA LEU A 237 30.18 4.13 50.35
C LEU A 237 30.09 3.45 48.97
N ALA A 238 30.69 2.27 48.82
CA ALA A 238 30.57 1.48 47.60
C ALA A 238 29.11 1.05 47.33
N GLN A 239 28.36 0.65 48.36
CA GLN A 239 26.94 0.31 48.23
C GLN A 239 26.13 1.51 47.73
N ALA A 240 26.34 2.70 48.29
CA ALA A 240 25.65 3.90 47.83
C ALA A 240 25.91 4.20 46.33
N LYS A 241 27.11 3.93 45.84
CA LYS A 241 27.44 4.05 44.40
C LYS A 241 26.74 2.99 43.55
N ILE A 242 26.61 1.76 44.04
CA ILE A 242 25.85 0.70 43.36
C ILE A 242 24.35 1.06 43.29
N ASP A 243 23.81 1.69 44.34
CA ASP A 243 22.41 2.12 44.36
C ASP A 243 22.15 3.22 43.31
N ILE A 244 23.08 4.18 43.17
CA ILE A 244 23.02 5.19 42.10
C ILE A 244 23.06 4.52 40.71
N ALA A 245 23.96 3.57 40.50
CA ALA A 245 24.03 2.81 39.26
C ALA A 245 22.71 2.07 38.96
N THR A 246 22.09 1.48 39.99
CA THR A 246 20.80 0.78 39.90
C THR A 246 19.67 1.70 39.48
N GLN A 247 19.62 2.92 40.03
CA GLN A 247 18.64 3.93 39.61
C GLN A 247 18.81 4.31 38.14
N LYS A 248 20.04 4.50 37.67
CA LYS A 248 20.34 4.84 36.27
C LYS A 248 20.00 3.71 35.29
N VAL A 249 20.28 2.46 35.65
CA VAL A 249 19.87 1.30 34.84
C VAL A 249 18.35 1.18 34.77
N THR A 250 17.65 1.38 35.88
CA THR A 250 16.18 1.39 35.92
C THR A 250 15.61 2.48 35.00
N ALA A 251 16.14 3.70 35.07
CA ALA A 251 15.73 4.80 34.19
C ALA A 251 15.96 4.47 32.70
N THR A 252 17.10 3.83 32.38
CA THR A 252 17.37 3.35 31.01
C THR A 252 16.32 2.34 30.56
N LYS A 253 15.95 1.37 31.41
CA LYS A 253 14.96 0.34 31.10
C LYS A 253 13.58 0.95 30.83
N THR A 254 13.14 1.91 31.66
CA THR A 254 11.88 2.63 31.47
C THR A 254 11.85 3.37 30.12
N LEU A 255 12.98 3.99 29.71
CA LEU A 255 13.07 4.62 28.39
C LEU A 255 13.04 3.60 27.24
N VAL A 256 13.60 2.40 27.41
CA VAL A 256 13.50 1.32 26.41
C VAL A 256 12.05 0.84 26.27
N GLU A 257 11.31 0.76 27.37
CA GLU A 257 9.90 0.38 27.37
C GLU A 257 9.01 1.44 26.70
N SER A 258 9.38 2.71 26.72
CA SER A 258 8.65 3.78 26.01
C SER A 258 8.78 3.71 24.48
N LEU A 259 9.68 2.89 23.94
CA LEU A 259 9.69 2.55 22.51
C LEU A 259 8.50 1.66 22.08
N SER A 260 7.68 1.17 23.02
CA SER A 260 6.43 0.46 22.71
C SER A 260 5.27 1.45 22.53
N GLY A 261 4.61 1.46 21.36
CA GLY A 261 3.36 2.21 21.15
C GLY A 261 3.32 3.02 19.85
N THR A 262 2.29 3.84 19.70
CA THR A 262 2.11 4.81 18.59
C THR A 262 3.09 5.98 18.75
N VAL A 263 4.36 5.74 18.43
CA VAL A 263 5.43 6.75 18.49
C VAL A 263 5.60 7.40 17.10
N THR A 264 5.62 8.73 17.03
CA THR A 264 5.92 9.47 15.79
C THR A 264 7.42 9.36 15.43
N LYS A 265 7.79 9.65 14.18
CA LYS A 265 9.18 9.53 13.72
C LYS A 265 10.14 10.47 14.46
N GLU A 266 9.73 11.72 14.73
CA GLU A 266 10.51 12.65 15.56
C GLU A 266 10.71 12.09 16.98
N ASN A 267 9.66 11.50 17.56
CA ASN A 267 9.70 10.95 18.90
C ASN A 267 10.64 9.74 18.99
N VAL A 268 10.68 8.85 18.00
CA VAL A 268 11.57 7.67 17.99
C VAL A 268 13.04 8.09 18.03
N LYS A 269 13.44 9.10 17.24
CA LYS A 269 14.83 9.58 17.23
C LYS A 269 15.22 10.19 18.58
N SER A 270 14.38 11.07 19.10
CA SER A 270 14.61 11.72 20.41
C SER A 270 14.70 10.69 21.54
N ILE A 271 13.76 9.73 21.61
CA ILE A 271 13.79 8.66 22.62
C ILE A 271 15.06 7.81 22.48
N THR A 272 15.47 7.47 21.26
CA THR A 272 16.69 6.70 21.01
C THR A 272 17.95 7.42 21.52
N GLU A 273 18.05 8.73 21.30
CA GLU A 273 19.16 9.54 21.81
C GLU A 273 19.15 9.62 23.34
N GLN A 274 17.97 9.76 23.95
CA GLN A 274 17.81 9.74 25.41
C GLN A 274 18.21 8.39 26.02
N ILE A 275 17.80 7.28 25.41
CA ILE A 275 18.20 5.93 25.85
C ILE A 275 19.72 5.78 25.78
N LYS A 276 20.35 6.21 24.69
CA LYS A 276 21.80 6.13 24.53
C LYS A 276 22.51 6.89 25.64
N LYS A 277 22.13 8.15 25.87
CA LYS A 277 22.69 8.99 26.94
C LYS A 277 22.49 8.34 28.32
N SER A 278 21.28 7.88 28.62
CA SER A 278 20.97 7.23 29.90
C SER A 278 21.79 5.95 30.11
N ALA A 279 21.99 5.16 29.06
CA ALA A 279 22.80 3.94 29.10
C ALA A 279 24.31 4.22 29.27
N ASP A 280 24.80 5.34 28.73
CA ASP A 280 26.18 5.81 28.93
C ASP A 280 26.36 6.25 30.40
N GLU A 281 25.47 7.10 30.93
CA GLU A 281 25.47 7.52 32.34
C GLU A 281 25.38 6.32 33.32
N ALA A 282 24.58 5.31 32.99
CA ALA A 282 24.49 4.08 33.78
C ALA A 282 25.80 3.29 33.76
N SER A 283 26.47 3.21 32.60
CA SER A 283 27.76 2.52 32.49
C SER A 283 28.85 3.22 33.31
N ASP A 284 28.87 4.55 33.29
CA ASP A 284 29.82 5.36 34.05
C ASP A 284 29.63 5.18 35.56
N ALA A 285 28.37 5.18 36.03
CA ALA A 285 28.04 4.93 37.43
C ALA A 285 28.46 3.51 37.89
N ILE A 286 28.27 2.49 37.04
CA ILE A 286 28.75 1.12 37.32
C ILE A 286 30.28 1.10 37.42
N GLU A 287 30.98 1.84 36.57
CA GLU A 287 32.45 1.89 36.62
C GLU A 287 32.95 2.62 37.87
N GLU A 288 32.28 3.69 38.29
CA GLU A 288 32.58 4.38 39.54
C GLU A 288 32.37 3.46 40.76
N ALA A 289 31.25 2.73 40.82
CA ALA A 289 31.01 1.73 41.85
C ALA A 289 32.08 0.64 41.88
N ARG A 290 32.51 0.17 40.70
CA ARG A 290 33.60 -0.80 40.59
C ARG A 290 34.92 -0.25 41.09
N LYS A 291 35.26 1.01 40.76
CA LYS A 291 36.47 1.70 41.23
C LYS A 291 36.46 1.88 42.74
N GLU A 292 35.31 2.17 43.34
CA GLU A 292 35.18 2.29 44.79
C GLU A 292 35.43 0.93 45.48
N LEU A 293 34.81 -0.15 44.96
CA LEU A 293 35.04 -1.51 45.46
C LEU A 293 36.51 -1.93 45.34
N SER A 294 37.11 -1.81 44.15
CA SER A 294 38.46 -2.29 43.92
C SER A 294 39.55 -1.38 44.50
N GLY A 295 39.32 -0.08 44.49
CA GLY A 295 40.29 0.94 44.88
C GLY A 295 40.27 1.31 46.36
N LYS A 296 39.16 1.10 47.07
CA LYS A 296 39.05 1.44 48.50
C LYS A 296 38.65 0.26 49.37
N VAL A 297 37.57 -0.44 49.03
CA VAL A 297 37.05 -1.53 49.88
C VAL A 297 38.04 -2.69 49.97
N ILE A 298 38.51 -3.22 48.83
CA ILE A 298 39.44 -4.35 48.82
C ILE A 298 40.75 -4.03 49.59
N PRO A 299 41.39 -2.87 49.42
CA PRO A 299 42.54 -2.48 50.25
C PRO A 299 42.25 -2.45 51.74
N GLU A 300 41.12 -1.90 52.18
CA GLU A 300 40.78 -1.87 53.61
C GLU A 300 40.54 -3.28 54.17
N VAL A 301 39.82 -4.14 53.44
CA VAL A 301 39.65 -5.55 53.82
C VAL A 301 40.99 -6.27 53.95
N LYS A 302 41.95 -6.00 53.04
CA LYS A 302 43.31 -6.55 53.11
C LYS A 302 44.09 -6.05 54.33
N LYS A 303 43.95 -4.77 54.70
CA LYS A 303 44.57 -4.23 55.91
C LYS A 303 44.06 -4.95 57.16
N VAL A 304 42.75 -5.15 57.27
CA VAL A 304 42.13 -5.91 58.37
C VAL A 304 42.72 -7.32 58.45
N ALA A 305 42.87 -8.00 57.31
CA ALA A 305 43.43 -9.36 57.27
C ALA A 305 44.87 -9.45 57.80
N THR A 306 45.63 -8.35 57.81
CA THR A 306 47.01 -8.30 58.33
C THR A 306 47.10 -7.87 59.80
N GLN A 307 45.99 -7.48 60.43
CA GLN A 307 45.97 -7.10 61.84
C GLN A 307 46.17 -8.33 62.74
N THR A 308 46.91 -8.14 63.82
CA THR A 308 46.98 -9.13 64.91
C THR A 308 45.73 -9.01 65.77
N PRO A 309 45.07 -10.11 66.17
CA PRO A 309 43.91 -10.05 67.04
C PRO A 309 44.22 -9.27 68.31
N THR A 310 43.44 -8.23 68.59
CA THR A 310 43.57 -7.49 69.84
C THR A 310 43.15 -8.45 70.94
N THR A 311 44.11 -8.93 71.72
CA THR A 311 43.81 -9.82 72.84
C THR A 311 43.01 -8.99 73.82
N VAL A 312 41.70 -9.28 73.93
CA VAL A 312 40.85 -8.64 74.93
C VAL A 312 41.36 -9.13 76.27
N THR A 313 42.21 -8.33 76.93
CA THR A 313 42.59 -8.57 78.31
C THR A 313 41.31 -8.46 79.12
N ALA A 314 40.73 -9.61 79.48
CA ALA A 314 39.59 -9.67 80.36
C ALA A 314 40.00 -9.02 81.69
N THR A 315 39.58 -7.77 81.88
CA THR A 315 39.71 -7.10 83.17
C THR A 315 38.64 -7.71 84.06
N THR A 316 38.99 -8.80 84.74
CA THR A 316 38.15 -9.35 85.80
C THR A 316 38.19 -8.36 86.97
N THR A 317 37.22 -7.45 87.02
CA THR A 317 36.96 -6.64 88.20
C THR A 317 36.53 -7.59 89.33
N ALA A 318 37.45 -7.90 90.22
CA ALA A 318 37.17 -8.66 91.43
C ALA A 318 36.36 -7.76 92.39
N THR A 319 35.06 -8.02 92.51
CA THR A 319 34.24 -7.43 93.57
C THR A 319 34.61 -8.10 94.89
N SER A 320 35.47 -7.46 95.69
CA SER A 320 35.74 -7.88 97.07
C SER A 320 34.58 -7.45 97.96
N THR A 321 33.75 -8.41 98.38
CA THR A 321 32.74 -8.21 99.43
C THR A 321 33.45 -8.34 100.79
N THR A 322 33.53 -7.24 101.54
CA THR A 322 34.00 -7.23 102.94
C THR A 322 32.84 -7.65 103.85
N GLN A 323 33.04 -8.69 104.66
CA GLN A 323 32.18 -9.10 105.78
C GLN A 323 32.33 -8.15 106.97
#